data_AF-A0A6A3CER4-F1
#
_entry.id   AF-A0A6A3CER4-F1
#
_cell.length_a   1.000
_cell.length_b   1.000
_cell.length_c   1.000
_cell.angle_alpha   90.00
_cell.angle_beta   90.00
_cell.angle_gamma   90.00
#
_symmetry.space_group_name_H-M   'P 1'
#
loop_
_entity.id
_entity.type
_entity.pdbx_description
1 polymer ?
#
loop_
_entity_poly.entity_id
_entity_poly.type
_entity_poly.pdbx_seq_one_letter_code
_entity_poly.pdbx_strand_id
1 'polypeptide(L)'
;MINILGNSGRILEMKQVIDQMKEDSCECKDSVFVGAIRTFASAGMVNEALNLFYIIPQFNCVNFTESFNTILGIVLKESNFKAAYQLFSDNCWKLEVKSRVRSLNLLMEGLCRFKNSDLALNIFQEMDFQGCYPDRESYRILMKGLCDDGRLDEAIHLLYSMFWRISQKGSGEDIVIYRILLDALCDDGKVEEALEILGKVLRKGLKAPKSCRLRLDLSQCRDREDSELAIGYLKKMSKQVGFWRRC
;
A
#
# COMPACT_ATOMS: atom_id res chain seq x y z
N MET A 1 5.77 -20.42 -23.30
CA MET A 1 7.17 -20.36 -23.78
C MET A 1 7.92 -19.16 -23.20
N ILE A 2 7.49 -17.91 -23.44
CA ILE A 2 8.13 -16.68 -22.93
C ILE A 2 8.49 -16.76 -21.43
N ASN A 3 7.52 -17.07 -20.57
CA ASN A 3 7.78 -17.15 -19.12
C ASN A 3 8.77 -18.27 -18.74
N ILE A 4 8.85 -19.35 -19.52
CA ILE A 4 9.80 -20.45 -19.30
C ILE A 4 11.21 -20.00 -19.69
N LEU A 5 11.35 -19.33 -20.84
CA LEU A 5 12.61 -18.75 -21.29
C LEU A 5 13.11 -17.68 -20.30
N GLY A 6 12.20 -16.83 -19.81
CA GLY A 6 12.53 -15.83 -18.80
C GLY A 6 13.01 -16.44 -17.49
N ASN A 7 12.28 -17.44 -16.96
CA ASN A 7 12.66 -18.14 -15.74
C ASN A 7 13.97 -18.94 -15.86
N SER A 8 14.38 -19.31 -17.07
CA SER A 8 15.66 -19.99 -17.34
C SER A 8 16.80 -19.02 -17.69
N GLY A 9 16.58 -17.70 -17.59
CA GLY A 9 17.59 -16.68 -17.87
C GLY A 9 17.91 -16.51 -19.36
N ARG A 10 17.16 -17.15 -20.27
CA ARG A 10 17.36 -17.09 -21.72
C ARG A 10 16.68 -15.84 -22.30
N ILE A 11 17.11 -14.67 -21.86
CA ILE A 11 16.48 -13.38 -22.16
C ILE A 11 16.53 -13.03 -23.66
N LEU A 12 17.65 -13.34 -24.34
CA LEU A 12 17.79 -13.07 -25.78
C LEU A 12 16.77 -13.86 -26.60
N GLU A 13 16.58 -15.13 -26.28
CA GLU A 13 15.59 -15.99 -26.96
C GLU A 13 14.16 -15.58 -26.60
N MET A 14 13.93 -15.17 -25.35
CA MET A 14 12.65 -14.60 -24.96
C MET A 14 12.32 -13.36 -25.81
N LYS A 15 13.29 -12.48 -26.05
CA LYS A 15 13.13 -11.30 -26.91
C LYS A 15 12.85 -11.68 -28.37
N GLN A 16 13.58 -12.65 -28.92
CA GLN A 16 13.33 -13.17 -30.27
C GLN A 16 11.90 -13.73 -30.41
N VAL A 17 11.41 -14.47 -29.42
CA VAL A 17 10.03 -14.99 -29.44
C VAL A 17 9.01 -13.85 -29.39
N ILE A 18 9.25 -12.80 -28.60
CA ILE A 18 8.38 -11.62 -28.55
C ILE A 18 8.36 -10.88 -29.91
N ASP A 19 9.51 -10.71 -30.54
CA ASP A 19 9.63 -10.06 -31.85
C ASP A 19 8.90 -10.88 -32.93
N GLN A 20 9.05 -12.21 -32.93
CA GLN A 20 8.31 -13.09 -33.84
C GLN A 20 6.80 -13.02 -33.62
N MET A 21 6.35 -13.03 -32.35
CA MET A 21 4.92 -12.92 -32.03
C MET A 21 4.29 -11.62 -32.55
N LYS A 22 5.08 -10.55 -32.64
CA LYS A 22 4.67 -9.29 -33.21
C LYS A 22 4.51 -9.39 -34.73
N GLU A 23 5.47 -10.00 -35.42
CA GLU A 23 5.40 -10.23 -36.87
C GLU A 23 4.20 -11.10 -37.25
N ASP A 24 3.94 -12.14 -36.46
CA ASP A 24 2.84 -13.07 -36.66
C ASP A 24 1.46 -12.49 -36.26
N SER A 25 1.41 -11.25 -35.77
CA SER A 25 0.18 -10.58 -35.31
C SER A 25 -0.63 -11.39 -34.28
N CYS A 26 0.08 -12.07 -33.37
CA CYS A 26 -0.55 -12.93 -32.38
C CYS A 26 -1.41 -12.14 -31.39
N GLU A 27 -2.62 -12.63 -31.09
CA GLU A 27 -3.43 -12.13 -29.98
C GLU A 27 -2.91 -12.67 -28.65
N CYS A 28 -2.41 -11.77 -27.81
CA CYS A 28 -1.74 -12.14 -26.56
C CYS A 28 -2.49 -11.62 -25.34
N LYS A 29 -2.57 -12.46 -24.30
CA LYS A 29 -3.09 -12.05 -22.99
C LYS A 29 -2.05 -11.27 -22.21
N ASP A 30 -2.51 -10.32 -21.40
CA ASP A 30 -1.68 -9.46 -20.52
C ASP A 30 -0.66 -10.25 -19.69
N SER A 31 -1.07 -11.40 -19.15
CA SER A 31 -0.25 -12.26 -18.29
C SER A 31 1.03 -12.79 -18.95
N VAL A 32 1.09 -12.84 -20.28
CA VAL A 32 2.29 -13.18 -21.03
C VAL A 32 3.35 -12.07 -20.87
N PHE A 33 2.91 -10.82 -20.95
CA PHE A 33 3.79 -9.65 -20.87
C PHE A 33 4.22 -9.35 -19.43
N VAL A 34 3.37 -9.61 -18.43
CA VAL A 34 3.73 -9.46 -17.01
C VAL A 34 4.99 -10.25 -16.65
N GLY A 35 5.08 -11.51 -17.08
CA GLY A 35 6.24 -12.35 -16.81
C GLY A 35 7.51 -11.87 -17.53
N ALA A 36 7.38 -11.46 -18.80
CA ALA A 36 8.48 -10.89 -19.56
C ALA A 36 9.00 -9.58 -18.96
N ILE A 37 8.10 -8.66 -18.59
CA ILE A 37 8.42 -7.38 -17.91
C ILE A 37 9.20 -7.64 -16.62
N ARG A 38 8.74 -8.57 -15.78
CA ARG A 38 9.45 -8.94 -14.53
C ARG A 38 10.82 -9.53 -14.81
N THR A 39 10.95 -10.37 -15.83
CA THR A 39 12.21 -10.98 -16.25
C THR A 39 13.22 -9.92 -16.70
N PHE A 40 12.80 -8.98 -17.55
CA PHE A 40 13.65 -7.86 -17.97
C PHE A 40 14.09 -7.00 -16.77
N ALA A 41 13.16 -6.68 -15.86
CA ALA A 41 13.47 -5.91 -14.67
C ALA A 41 14.45 -6.63 -13.73
N SER A 42 14.28 -7.94 -13.50
CA SER A 42 15.21 -8.73 -12.67
C SER A 42 16.61 -8.82 -13.27
N ALA A 43 16.74 -8.64 -14.58
CA ALA A 43 18.01 -8.59 -15.29
C ALA A 43 18.63 -7.18 -15.34
N GLY A 44 18.03 -6.19 -14.68
CA GLY A 44 18.46 -4.79 -14.71
C GLY A 44 18.15 -4.06 -16.03
N MET A 45 17.33 -4.65 -16.91
CA MET A 45 17.00 -4.12 -18.23
C MET A 45 15.67 -3.36 -18.22
N VAL A 46 15.52 -2.35 -17.35
CA VAL A 46 14.22 -1.66 -17.19
C VAL A 46 13.79 -0.85 -18.41
N ASN A 47 14.72 -0.34 -19.21
CA ASN A 47 14.38 0.28 -20.49
C ASN A 47 13.75 -0.72 -21.48
N GLU A 48 14.21 -1.97 -21.50
CA GLU A 48 13.58 -3.02 -22.33
C GLU A 48 12.19 -3.40 -21.78
N ALA A 49 12.03 -3.43 -20.46
CA ALA A 49 10.74 -3.66 -19.83
C ALA A 49 9.73 -2.54 -20.18
N LEU A 50 10.18 -1.28 -20.19
CA LEU A 50 9.39 -0.11 -20.62
C LEU A 50 9.05 -0.18 -22.11
N ASN A 51 10.03 -0.48 -22.97
CA ASN A 51 9.81 -0.64 -24.41
C ASN A 51 8.77 -1.72 -24.69
N LEU A 52 8.89 -2.89 -24.01
CA LEU A 52 7.90 -3.96 -24.11
C LEU A 52 6.50 -3.46 -23.75
N PHE A 53 6.35 -2.72 -22.66
CA PHE A 53 5.06 -2.17 -22.25
C PHE A 53 4.42 -1.29 -23.34
N TYR A 54 5.18 -0.39 -23.94
CA TYR A 54 4.66 0.51 -24.98
C TYR A 54 4.25 -0.19 -26.28
N ILE A 55 4.80 -1.38 -26.57
CA ILE A 55 4.44 -2.16 -27.75
C ILE A 55 3.31 -3.18 -27.49
N ILE A 56 2.86 -3.40 -26.25
CA ILE A 56 1.76 -4.34 -25.92
C ILE A 56 0.51 -4.15 -26.81
N PRO A 57 0.04 -2.92 -27.10
CA PRO A 57 -1.12 -2.72 -27.97
C PRO A 57 -0.96 -3.29 -29.39
N GLN A 58 0.28 -3.46 -29.87
CA GLN A 58 0.57 -4.03 -31.19
C GLN A 58 0.29 -5.54 -31.26
N PHE A 59 0.16 -6.21 -30.12
CA PHE A 59 -0.18 -7.65 -30.01
C PHE A 59 -1.69 -7.88 -29.84
N ASN A 60 -2.52 -6.91 -30.26
CA ASN A 60 -3.98 -6.92 -30.08
C ASN A 60 -4.42 -7.15 -28.62
N CYS A 61 -3.58 -6.80 -27.66
CA CYS A 61 -3.86 -6.95 -26.23
C CYS A 61 -4.65 -5.72 -25.75
N VAL A 62 -5.97 -5.87 -25.65
CA VAL A 62 -6.89 -4.75 -25.33
C VAL A 62 -6.79 -4.29 -23.88
N ASN A 63 -6.53 -5.22 -22.95
CA ASN A 63 -6.44 -4.92 -21.52
C ASN A 63 -5.06 -5.31 -21.00
N PHE A 64 -4.22 -4.32 -20.71
CA PHE A 64 -2.84 -4.49 -20.22
C PHE A 64 -2.65 -3.94 -18.80
N THR A 65 -3.71 -4.02 -17.99
CA THR A 65 -3.78 -3.51 -16.62
C THR A 65 -2.69 -4.09 -15.70
N GLU A 66 -2.46 -5.41 -15.74
CA GLU A 66 -1.45 -6.05 -14.90
C GLU A 66 -0.04 -5.68 -15.36
N SER A 67 0.19 -5.61 -16.68
CA SER A 67 1.46 -5.14 -17.23
C SER A 67 1.75 -3.70 -16.81
N PHE A 68 0.77 -2.80 -16.90
CA PHE A 68 0.90 -1.41 -16.46
C PHE A 68 1.24 -1.30 -14.97
N ASN A 69 0.48 -1.97 -14.10
CA ASN A 69 0.75 -1.96 -12.67
C ASN A 69 2.11 -2.58 -12.34
N THR A 70 2.53 -3.60 -13.09
CA THR A 70 3.84 -4.24 -12.92
C THR A 70 4.98 -3.30 -13.28
N ILE A 71 4.93 -2.66 -14.47
CA ILE A 71 5.98 -1.74 -14.90
C ILE A 71 6.02 -0.47 -14.04
N LEU A 72 4.86 0.09 -13.64
CA LEU A 72 4.80 1.22 -12.72
C LEU A 72 5.48 0.89 -11.38
N GLY A 73 5.18 -0.28 -10.81
CA GLY A 73 5.82 -0.73 -9.57
C GLY A 73 7.34 -0.93 -9.69
N ILE A 74 7.82 -1.38 -10.86
CA ILE A 74 9.27 -1.51 -11.16
C ILE A 74 9.93 -0.14 -11.21
N VAL A 75 9.40 0.79 -12.01
CA VAL A 75 9.98 2.14 -12.17
C VAL A 75 10.01 2.90 -10.85
N LEU A 76 8.97 2.76 -10.01
CA LEU A 76 8.93 3.35 -8.68
C LEU A 76 9.95 2.73 -7.70
N LYS A 77 10.37 1.47 -7.89
CA LYS A 77 11.45 0.86 -7.08
C LYS A 77 12.82 1.34 -7.47
N GLU A 78 13.04 1.66 -8.73
CA GLU A 78 14.32 2.19 -9.22
C GLU A 78 14.53 3.69 -8.94
N SER A 79 13.63 4.31 -8.15
CA SER A 79 13.70 5.72 -7.77
C SER A 79 13.62 6.73 -8.93
N ASN A 80 13.14 6.29 -10.09
CA ASN A 80 12.85 7.19 -11.21
C ASN A 80 11.42 7.73 -11.12
N PHE A 81 11.19 8.61 -10.13
CA PHE A 81 9.85 9.19 -9.89
C PHE A 81 9.30 9.94 -11.11
N LYS A 82 10.16 10.67 -11.83
CA LYS A 82 9.75 11.41 -13.04
C LYS A 82 9.19 10.47 -14.11
N ALA A 83 9.90 9.38 -14.41
CA ALA A 83 9.42 8.40 -15.37
C ALA A 83 8.15 7.69 -14.89
N ALA A 84 8.05 7.37 -13.59
CA ALA A 84 6.84 6.76 -13.04
C ALA A 84 5.61 7.67 -13.15
N TYR A 85 5.77 8.96 -12.86
CA TYR A 85 4.70 9.94 -13.01
C TYR A 85 4.28 10.12 -14.47
N GLN A 86 5.23 10.22 -15.39
CA GLN A 86 4.94 10.30 -16.83
C GLN A 86 4.18 9.05 -17.31
N LEU A 87 4.72 7.86 -16.99
CA LEU A 87 4.08 6.58 -17.30
C LEU A 87 2.64 6.52 -16.76
N PHE A 88 2.42 6.99 -15.53
CA PHE A 88 1.10 7.06 -14.93
C PHE A 88 0.17 8.00 -15.68
N SER A 89 0.59 9.26 -15.88
CA SER A 89 -0.21 10.29 -16.55
C SER A 89 -0.61 9.91 -17.98
N ASP A 90 0.28 9.26 -18.73
CA ASP A 90 0.02 8.87 -20.12
C ASP A 90 -1.01 7.73 -20.25
N ASN A 91 -1.22 6.94 -19.18
CA ASN A 91 -1.96 5.68 -19.26
C ASN A 91 -3.11 5.54 -18.25
N CYS A 92 -3.20 6.37 -17.20
CA CYS A 92 -4.17 6.20 -16.12
C CYS A 92 -5.65 6.27 -16.57
N TRP A 93 -5.93 7.04 -17.63
CA TRP A 93 -7.27 7.22 -18.18
C TRP A 93 -7.76 6.02 -19.00
N LYS A 94 -6.86 5.11 -19.41
CA LYS A 94 -7.19 3.90 -20.18
C LYS A 94 -7.64 2.74 -19.28
N LEU A 95 -7.63 2.92 -17.96
CA LEU A 95 -7.86 1.87 -16.97
C LEU A 95 -9.25 1.97 -16.36
N GLU A 96 -9.85 0.80 -16.12
CA GLU A 96 -11.06 0.66 -15.31
C GLU A 96 -10.83 1.19 -13.87
N VAL A 97 -11.91 1.64 -13.22
CA VAL A 97 -11.86 2.24 -11.88
C VAL A 97 -11.14 1.35 -10.85
N LYS A 98 -11.46 0.04 -10.83
CA LYS A 98 -10.81 -0.91 -9.89
C LYS A 98 -9.30 -1.02 -10.13
N SER A 99 -8.88 -0.98 -11.38
CA SER A 99 -7.47 -1.00 -11.78
C SER A 99 -6.75 0.29 -11.38
N ARG A 100 -7.42 1.43 -11.57
CA ARG A 100 -6.87 2.75 -11.25
C ARG A 100 -6.58 2.93 -9.76
N VAL A 101 -7.45 2.41 -8.87
CA VAL A 101 -7.18 2.39 -7.42
C VAL A 101 -5.85 1.71 -7.11
N ARG A 102 -5.56 0.55 -7.72
CA ARG A 102 -4.28 -0.15 -7.56
C ARG A 102 -3.10 0.69 -8.05
N SER A 103 -3.23 1.34 -9.20
CA SER A 103 -2.17 2.18 -9.76
C SER A 103 -1.89 3.42 -8.90
N LEU A 104 -2.94 4.06 -8.38
CA LEU A 104 -2.83 5.18 -7.44
C LEU A 104 -2.17 4.74 -6.13
N ASN A 105 -2.53 3.56 -5.60
CA ASN A 105 -1.88 2.98 -4.43
C ASN A 105 -0.38 2.77 -4.66
N LEU A 106 0.03 2.23 -5.82
CA LEU A 106 1.45 2.09 -6.16
C LEU A 106 2.16 3.46 -6.18
N LEU A 107 1.55 4.47 -6.79
CA LEU A 107 2.12 5.82 -6.86
C LEU A 107 2.26 6.44 -5.46
N MET A 108 1.23 6.34 -4.62
CA MET A 108 1.27 6.78 -3.22
C MET A 108 2.37 6.05 -2.43
N GLU A 109 2.50 4.73 -2.58
CA GLU A 109 3.56 3.97 -1.91
C GLU A 109 4.96 4.39 -2.37
N GLY A 110 5.12 4.70 -3.66
CA GLY A 110 6.33 5.34 -4.19
C GLY A 110 6.62 6.66 -3.50
N LEU A 111 5.66 7.57 -3.48
CA LEU A 111 5.78 8.90 -2.88
C LEU A 111 6.16 8.84 -1.38
N CYS A 112 5.48 8.00 -0.61
CA CYS A 112 5.80 7.79 0.81
C CYS A 112 7.23 7.28 1.01
N ARG A 113 7.73 6.37 0.15
CA ARG A 113 9.12 5.90 0.21
C ARG A 113 10.14 7.01 -0.06
N PHE A 114 9.79 7.99 -0.88
CA PHE A 114 10.64 9.16 -1.18
C PHE A 114 10.40 10.34 -0.22
N LYS A 115 9.83 10.10 0.97
CA LYS A 115 9.58 11.14 1.98
C LYS A 115 8.71 12.29 1.46
N ASN A 116 7.80 11.98 0.55
CA ASN A 116 6.86 12.92 -0.05
C ASN A 116 5.41 12.52 0.28
N SER A 117 5.12 12.40 1.57
CA SER A 117 3.78 12.08 2.08
C SER A 117 2.75 13.18 1.77
N ASP A 118 3.17 14.43 1.48
CA ASP A 118 2.26 15.52 1.07
C ASP A 118 1.55 15.21 -0.24
N LEU A 119 2.32 14.85 -1.28
CA LEU A 119 1.74 14.47 -2.55
C LEU A 119 0.93 13.17 -2.44
N ALA A 120 1.37 12.22 -1.60
CA ALA A 120 0.60 11.00 -1.37
C ALA A 120 -0.76 11.29 -0.72
N LEU A 121 -0.80 12.20 0.27
CA LEU A 121 -2.04 12.66 0.92
C LEU A 121 -2.95 13.39 -0.06
N ASN A 122 -2.40 14.26 -0.92
CA ASN A 122 -3.18 14.95 -1.96
C ASN A 122 -3.80 13.95 -2.94
N ILE A 123 -3.03 12.96 -3.41
CA ILE A 123 -3.57 11.90 -4.28
C ILE A 123 -4.71 11.17 -3.58
N PHE A 124 -4.54 10.79 -2.31
CA PHE A 124 -5.55 10.11 -1.53
C PHE A 124 -6.85 10.90 -1.42
N GLN A 125 -6.78 12.21 -1.18
CA GLN A 125 -7.94 13.10 -1.09
C GLN A 125 -8.63 13.28 -2.44
N GLU A 126 -7.86 13.31 -3.54
CA GLU A 126 -8.38 13.44 -4.89
C GLU A 126 -9.02 12.17 -5.47
N MET A 127 -8.81 11.01 -4.84
CA MET A 127 -9.34 9.74 -5.37
C MET A 127 -10.87 9.80 -5.52
N ASP A 128 -11.60 10.26 -4.49
CA ASP A 128 -13.06 10.28 -4.48
C ASP A 128 -13.60 11.21 -5.60
N PHE A 129 -12.96 12.37 -5.85
CA PHE A 129 -13.32 13.28 -6.93
C PHE A 129 -13.09 12.69 -8.33
N GLN A 130 -12.16 11.74 -8.45
CA GLN A 130 -11.88 11.00 -9.68
C GLN A 130 -12.70 9.70 -9.81
N GLY A 131 -13.73 9.52 -8.97
CA GLY A 131 -14.59 8.33 -8.95
C GLY A 131 -13.86 7.07 -8.46
N CYS A 132 -12.71 7.22 -7.80
CA CYS A 132 -11.93 6.13 -7.24
C CYS A 132 -12.03 6.19 -5.72
N TYR A 133 -12.59 5.17 -5.07
CA TYR A 133 -12.70 5.19 -3.61
C TYR A 133 -11.44 4.60 -2.98
N PRO A 134 -10.80 5.28 -2.00
CA PRO A 134 -9.70 4.70 -1.24
C PRO A 134 -10.11 3.39 -0.60
N ASP A 135 -9.30 2.35 -0.82
CA ASP A 135 -9.49 1.03 -0.23
C ASP A 135 -8.60 0.84 1.01
N ARG A 136 -8.70 -0.32 1.65
CA ARG A 136 -7.89 -0.62 2.84
C ARG A 136 -6.39 -0.50 2.58
N GLU A 137 -5.95 -0.83 1.37
CA GLU A 137 -4.55 -0.72 1.00
C GLU A 137 -4.14 0.75 0.86
N SER A 138 -5.00 1.61 0.30
CA SER A 138 -4.79 3.07 0.29
C SER A 138 -4.56 3.63 1.69
N TYR A 139 -5.42 3.26 2.65
CA TYR A 139 -5.29 3.67 4.05
C TYR A 139 -4.00 3.12 4.68
N ARG A 140 -3.66 1.84 4.45
CA ARG A 140 -2.46 1.23 4.99
C ARG A 140 -1.18 1.92 4.51
N ILE A 141 -1.11 2.21 3.21
CA ILE A 141 0.03 2.88 2.57
C ILE A 141 0.22 4.28 3.16
N LEU A 142 -0.85 5.08 3.20
CA LEU A 142 -0.77 6.45 3.66
C LEU A 142 -0.53 6.53 5.17
N MET A 143 -1.17 5.65 5.96
CA MET A 143 -0.92 5.55 7.40
C MET A 143 0.56 5.29 7.70
N LYS A 144 1.16 4.33 6.99
CA LYS A 144 2.58 4.04 7.13
C LYS A 144 3.44 5.22 6.70
N GLY A 145 3.17 5.81 5.54
CA GLY A 145 3.94 6.95 5.03
C GLY A 145 3.94 8.16 5.96
N LEU A 146 2.76 8.54 6.49
CA LEU A 146 2.64 9.64 7.45
C LEU A 146 3.40 9.33 8.75
N CYS A 147 3.28 8.11 9.27
CA CYS A 147 4.02 7.69 10.47
C CYS A 147 5.54 7.70 10.26
N ASP A 148 6.01 7.16 9.13
CA ASP A 148 7.44 7.13 8.78
C ASP A 148 8.02 8.55 8.62
N ASP A 149 7.18 9.53 8.25
CA ASP A 149 7.54 10.95 8.11
C ASP A 149 7.32 11.76 9.40
N GLY A 150 6.92 11.12 10.50
CA GLY A 150 6.68 11.77 11.80
C GLY A 150 5.40 12.62 11.86
N ARG A 151 4.54 12.53 10.85
CA ARG A 151 3.30 13.31 10.70
C ARG A 151 2.13 12.67 11.45
N LEU A 152 2.32 12.50 12.75
CA LEU A 152 1.42 11.69 13.60
C LEU A 152 0.01 12.31 13.71
N ASP A 153 -0.11 13.63 13.73
CA ASP A 153 -1.42 14.30 13.84
C ASP A 153 -2.31 14.00 12.61
N GLU A 154 -1.75 14.05 11.41
CA GLU A 154 -2.46 13.70 10.18
C GLU A 154 -2.75 12.21 10.09
N ALA A 155 -1.86 11.36 10.61
CA ALA A 155 -2.11 9.92 10.71
C ALA A 155 -3.29 9.63 11.68
N ILE A 156 -3.43 10.38 12.76
CA ILE A 156 -4.59 10.31 13.67
C ILE A 156 -5.87 10.74 12.95
N HIS A 157 -5.84 11.85 12.22
CA HIS A 157 -6.99 12.30 11.42
C HIS A 157 -7.41 11.27 10.37
N LEU A 158 -6.43 10.64 9.70
CA LEU A 158 -6.67 9.57 8.74
C LEU A 158 -7.33 8.35 9.40
N LEU A 159 -6.92 7.98 10.62
CA LEU A 159 -7.56 6.88 11.35
C LEU A 159 -9.04 7.21 11.66
N TYR A 160 -9.33 8.44 12.07
CA TYR A 160 -10.71 8.84 12.36
C TYR A 160 -11.59 8.89 11.11
N SER A 161 -11.05 9.30 9.95
CA SER A 161 -11.78 9.20 8.69
C SER A 161 -12.06 7.73 8.31
N MET A 162 -11.08 6.84 8.53
CA MET A 162 -11.24 5.40 8.32
C MET A 162 -12.34 4.82 9.21
N PHE A 163 -12.45 5.22 10.48
CA PHE A 163 -13.49 4.73 11.39
C PHE A 163 -14.91 4.92 10.85
N TRP A 164 -15.19 5.98 10.10
CA TRP A 164 -16.52 6.15 9.51
C TRP A 164 -16.87 5.09 8.46
N ARG A 165 -15.87 4.45 7.86
CA ARG A 165 -16.03 3.46 6.77
C ARG A 165 -16.00 1.99 7.23
N ILE A 166 -15.54 1.69 8.44
CA ILE A 166 -15.37 0.30 8.91
C ILE A 166 -16.61 -0.21 9.66
N SER A 167 -16.95 -1.47 9.40
CA SER A 167 -17.92 -2.26 10.19
C SER A 167 -17.53 -2.37 11.66
N GLN A 168 -18.51 -2.44 12.57
CA GLN A 168 -18.27 -2.58 14.01
C GLN A 168 -17.50 -3.86 14.40
N LYS A 169 -17.40 -4.87 13.53
CA LYS A 169 -16.59 -6.07 13.79
C LYS A 169 -15.11 -5.90 13.41
N GLY A 170 -14.80 -4.95 12.54
CA GLY A 170 -13.49 -4.84 11.89
C GLY A 170 -13.11 -6.09 11.09
N SER A 171 -12.07 -5.97 10.30
CA SER A 171 -11.36 -7.06 9.63
C SER A 171 -9.91 -7.14 10.11
N GLY A 172 -9.23 -8.26 9.86
CA GLY A 172 -7.80 -8.40 10.17
C GLY A 172 -6.94 -7.31 9.53
N GLU A 173 -7.31 -6.86 8.33
CA GLU A 173 -6.62 -5.78 7.60
C GLU A 173 -6.80 -4.43 8.29
N ASP A 174 -7.99 -4.14 8.83
CA ASP A 174 -8.22 -2.90 9.59
C ASP A 174 -7.33 -2.87 10.84
N ILE A 175 -7.04 -4.03 11.46
CA ILE A 175 -6.13 -4.15 12.61
C ILE A 175 -4.72 -3.73 12.28
N VAL A 176 -4.24 -4.12 11.10
CA VAL A 176 -2.89 -3.77 10.65
C VAL A 176 -2.75 -2.25 10.53
N ILE A 177 -3.78 -1.54 10.08
CA ILE A 177 -3.71 -0.10 9.82
C ILE A 177 -3.56 0.70 11.12
N TYR A 178 -4.45 0.56 12.09
CA TYR A 178 -4.29 1.32 13.35
C TYR A 178 -3.14 0.80 14.22
N ARG A 179 -2.70 -0.44 14.05
CA ARG A 179 -1.47 -0.93 14.69
C ARG A 179 -0.25 -0.11 14.26
N ILE A 180 -0.13 0.22 12.97
CA ILE A 180 0.97 1.04 12.44
C ILE A 180 1.04 2.36 13.22
N LEU A 181 -0.09 3.04 13.38
CA LEU A 181 -0.16 4.30 14.13
C LEU A 181 0.17 4.11 15.61
N LEU A 182 -0.37 3.07 16.26
CA LEU A 182 -0.11 2.79 17.68
C LEU A 182 1.38 2.52 17.93
N ASP A 183 2.02 1.73 17.06
CA ASP A 183 3.46 1.44 17.15
C ASP A 183 4.28 2.72 16.91
N ALA A 184 3.92 3.55 15.92
CA ALA A 184 4.59 4.82 15.64
C ALA A 184 4.48 5.84 16.79
N LEU A 185 3.30 5.98 17.41
CA LEU A 185 3.10 6.83 18.58
C LEU A 185 3.92 6.35 19.78
N CYS A 186 4.06 5.04 19.97
CA CYS A 186 4.90 4.49 21.03
C CYS A 186 6.38 4.78 20.77
N ASP A 187 6.81 4.61 19.52
CA ASP A 187 8.20 4.86 19.12
C ASP A 187 8.57 6.35 19.26
N ASP A 188 7.60 7.26 19.10
CA ASP A 188 7.74 8.70 19.35
C ASP A 188 7.56 9.09 20.84
N GLY A 189 7.31 8.13 21.73
CA GLY A 189 7.11 8.36 23.17
C GLY A 189 5.74 8.96 23.55
N LYS A 190 4.81 9.08 22.58
CA LYS A 190 3.43 9.56 22.75
C LYS A 190 2.49 8.46 23.24
N VAL A 191 2.87 7.79 24.33
CA VAL A 191 2.16 6.62 24.88
C VAL A 191 0.74 6.97 25.31
N GLU A 192 0.54 8.14 25.90
CA GLU A 192 -0.79 8.59 26.36
C GLU A 192 -1.77 8.73 25.20
N GLU A 193 -1.34 9.27 24.06
CA GLU A 193 -2.14 9.38 22.83
C GLU A 193 -2.44 8.00 22.24
N ALA A 194 -1.45 7.11 22.21
CA ALA A 194 -1.63 5.73 21.76
C ALA A 194 -2.69 4.99 22.60
N LEU A 195 -2.68 5.19 23.93
CA LEU A 195 -3.69 4.62 24.83
C LEU A 195 -5.09 5.22 24.59
N GLU A 196 -5.19 6.53 24.33
CA GLU A 196 -6.46 7.16 23.99
C GLU A 196 -7.05 6.59 22.69
N ILE A 197 -6.22 6.45 21.66
CA ILE A 197 -6.60 5.88 20.37
C ILE A 197 -7.02 4.42 20.53
N LEU A 198 -6.27 3.61 21.28
CA LEU A 198 -6.66 2.24 21.57
C LEU A 198 -8.02 2.18 22.29
N GLY A 199 -8.26 3.08 23.24
CA GLY A 199 -9.57 3.21 23.88
C GLY A 199 -10.70 3.52 22.88
N LYS A 200 -10.45 4.39 21.89
CA LYS A 200 -11.41 4.70 20.81
C LYS A 200 -11.66 3.49 19.90
N VAL A 201 -10.62 2.74 19.54
CA VAL A 201 -10.72 1.49 18.76
C VAL A 201 -11.64 0.49 19.48
N LEU A 202 -11.40 0.26 20.77
CA LEU A 202 -12.19 -0.66 21.59
C LEU A 202 -13.65 -0.22 21.74
N ARG A 203 -13.91 1.07 22.00
CA ARG A 203 -15.29 1.60 22.09
C ARG A 203 -16.09 1.43 20.79
N LYS A 204 -15.42 1.41 19.65
CA LYS A 204 -16.05 1.15 18.35
C LYS A 204 -16.41 -0.33 18.14
N GLY A 205 -15.96 -1.22 19.04
CA GLY A 205 -16.13 -2.67 18.94
C GLY A 205 -15.05 -3.34 18.09
N LEU A 206 -13.99 -2.61 17.71
CA LEU A 206 -12.88 -3.17 16.96
C LEU A 206 -11.94 -3.93 17.88
N LYS A 207 -11.35 -5.01 17.37
CA LYS A 207 -10.41 -5.85 18.13
C LYS A 207 -9.14 -5.08 18.45
N ALA A 208 -8.51 -5.34 19.60
CA ALA A 208 -7.18 -4.83 19.84
C ALA A 208 -6.15 -5.57 18.95
N PRO A 209 -5.05 -4.90 18.54
CA PRO A 209 -3.93 -5.59 17.93
C PRO A 209 -3.29 -6.53 18.97
N LYS A 210 -3.03 -7.78 18.56
CA LYS A 210 -2.45 -8.82 19.44
C LYS A 210 -1.05 -8.46 19.98
N SER A 211 -0.33 -7.60 19.28
CA SER A 211 1.01 -7.16 19.63
C SER A 211 1.19 -5.73 19.16
N CYS A 212 1.24 -4.79 20.10
CA CYS A 212 1.75 -3.44 19.91
C CYS A 212 2.82 -3.17 20.97
N ARG A 213 3.78 -2.29 20.70
CA ARG A 213 4.91 -1.99 21.61
C ARG A 213 4.49 -1.36 22.95
N LEU A 214 3.20 -1.17 23.17
CA LEU A 214 2.61 -0.58 24.37
C LEU A 214 2.99 -1.28 25.71
N ARG A 215 3.73 -2.39 25.73
CA ARG A 215 3.99 -3.19 26.96
C ARG A 215 2.69 -3.48 27.73
N LEU A 216 1.63 -3.79 27.00
CA LEU A 216 0.32 -4.13 27.55
C LEU A 216 0.02 -5.60 27.29
N ASP A 217 -0.34 -6.35 28.33
CA ASP A 217 -0.92 -7.68 28.16
C ASP A 217 -2.40 -7.55 27.79
N LEU A 218 -2.68 -7.58 26.49
CA LEU A 218 -4.04 -7.45 25.93
C LEU A 218 -4.71 -8.82 25.69
N SER A 219 -4.12 -9.92 26.19
CA SER A 219 -4.62 -11.28 25.96
C SER A 219 -6.05 -11.52 26.48
N GLN A 220 -6.50 -10.70 27.44
CA GLN A 220 -7.80 -10.78 28.09
C GLN A 220 -8.92 -9.95 27.45
N CYS A 221 -8.62 -9.04 26.51
CA CYS A 221 -9.65 -8.18 25.90
C CYS A 221 -10.24 -8.85 24.66
N ARG A 222 -11.23 -9.73 24.83
CA ARG A 222 -11.84 -10.49 23.72
C ARG A 222 -13.22 -9.99 23.31
N ASP A 223 -14.02 -9.38 24.19
CA ASP A 223 -15.41 -9.01 23.88
C ASP A 223 -15.87 -7.63 24.42
N ARG A 224 -17.07 -7.18 23.97
CA ARG A 224 -17.62 -5.82 24.19
C ARG A 224 -17.69 -5.38 25.65
N GLU A 225 -18.05 -6.27 26.57
CA GLU A 225 -18.15 -5.98 28.01
C GLU A 225 -16.77 -5.75 28.65
N ASP A 226 -15.68 -6.22 28.01
CA ASP A 226 -14.31 -5.96 28.45
C ASP A 226 -13.81 -4.57 28.06
N SER A 227 -14.53 -3.80 27.23
CA SER A 227 -14.01 -2.52 26.72
C SER A 227 -13.85 -1.48 27.83
N GLU A 228 -14.81 -1.40 28.77
CA GLU A 228 -14.73 -0.47 29.90
C GLU A 228 -13.73 -0.91 30.96
N LEU A 229 -13.65 -2.22 31.22
CA LEU A 229 -12.63 -2.82 32.09
C LEU A 229 -11.23 -2.62 31.49
N ALA A 230 -11.06 -2.89 30.20
CA ALA A 230 -9.83 -2.64 29.44
C ALA A 230 -9.45 -1.17 29.49
N ILE A 231 -10.38 -0.23 29.25
CA ILE A 231 -10.12 1.20 29.39
C ILE A 231 -9.74 1.57 30.83
N GLY A 232 -10.36 0.93 31.83
CA GLY A 232 -9.98 1.04 33.24
C GLY A 232 -8.55 0.56 33.51
N TYR A 233 -8.17 -0.60 32.97
CA TYR A 233 -6.82 -1.16 33.02
C TYR A 233 -5.81 -0.26 32.31
N LEU A 234 -6.11 0.23 31.10
CA LEU A 234 -5.29 1.16 30.33
C LEU A 234 -5.05 2.47 31.09
N LYS A 235 -6.09 3.03 31.73
CA LYS A 235 -5.97 4.24 32.58
C LYS A 235 -5.20 3.98 33.87
N LYS A 236 -5.26 2.77 34.42
CA LYS A 236 -4.50 2.38 35.62
C LYS A 236 -3.02 2.19 35.30
N MET A 237 -2.71 1.67 34.11
CA MET A 237 -1.35 1.48 33.62
C MET A 237 -0.70 2.77 33.10
N SER A 238 -1.43 3.73 32.52
CA SER A 238 -0.86 5.04 32.15
C SER A 238 -0.26 5.78 33.34
N LYS A 239 -0.88 5.64 34.53
CA LYS A 239 -0.34 6.16 35.80
C LYS A 239 0.97 5.48 36.23
N GLN A 240 1.20 4.22 35.83
CA GLN A 240 2.44 3.49 36.10
C GLN A 240 3.52 3.77 35.05
N VAL A 241 3.17 4.08 33.80
CA VAL A 241 4.13 4.49 32.75
C VAL A 241 4.82 5.82 33.09
N GLY A 242 4.12 6.74 33.76
CA GLY A 242 4.73 7.95 34.33
C GLY A 242 5.87 7.68 35.32
N PHE A 243 5.98 6.46 35.86
CA PHE A 243 7.06 6.03 36.74
C PHE A 243 8.34 5.63 35.98
N TRP A 244 8.23 5.26 34.69
CA TRP A 244 9.35 4.86 33.84
C TRP A 244 10.01 6.02 33.08
N ARG A 245 9.43 7.23 33.11
CA ARG A 245 10.05 8.44 32.55
C ARG A 245 11.16 9.05 33.44
N ARG A 246 11.57 8.37 34.53
CA ARG A 246 12.58 8.85 35.50
C ARG A 246 13.82 7.96 35.68
N CYS A 247 14.06 7.00 34.79
CA CYS A 247 15.31 6.25 34.74
C CYS A 247 15.93 6.32 33.35
#